data_AF-A0ABD0XVP7-F1
#
_entry.id   AF-A0ABD0XVP7-F1
#
_cell.length_a   1.000
_cell.length_b   1.000
_cell.length_c   1.000
_cell.angle_alpha   90.00
_cell.angle_beta   90.00
_cell.angle_gamma   90.00
#
_symmetry.space_group_name_H-M   'P 1'
#
loop_
_entity.id
_entity.type
_entity.pdbx_description
1 polymer ?
#
loop_
_entity_poly.entity_id
_entity_poly.type
_entity_poly.pdbx_seq_one_letter_code
_entity_poly.pdbx_strand_id
1 'polypeptide(L)'
;MVIFLFYFQWISSTILQRIVEEIAVINTGLRKQGLAGLAVGSVGLETLTNTAHNIIVAHNIPSLPFLIPFLQLSSNQQYIVQRIKELAIGSSMSEYRWKSGGKFNDKEWDSHLPTDAELVMHLVCTYLDSQLPLLPTQPDARPFTTKYLVKVKEQPIQKELAIRQHSVHPPHYNLIINGEIQDIPQV
;
A
#
# COMPACT_ATOMS: atom_id res chain seq x y z
N MET A 1 6.97 -4.34 -23.18
CA MET A 1 6.19 -3.08 -23.05
C MET A 1 4.71 -3.35 -22.78
N VAL A 2 4.01 -4.18 -23.57
CA VAL A 2 2.56 -4.44 -23.41
C VAL A 2 2.20 -5.11 -22.07
N ILE A 3 2.91 -6.16 -21.66
CA ILE A 3 2.67 -6.87 -20.38
C ILE A 3 2.82 -5.94 -19.16
N PHE A 4 3.76 -4.99 -19.22
CA PHE A 4 4.01 -4.03 -18.16
C PHE A 4 2.84 -3.05 -17.96
N LEU A 5 2.25 -2.58 -19.06
CA LEU A 5 1.07 -1.71 -19.02
C LEU A 5 -0.14 -2.42 -18.39
N PHE A 6 -0.29 -3.73 -18.61
CA PHE A 6 -1.36 -4.51 -17.97
C PHE A 6 -1.20 -4.58 -16.44
N TYR A 7 0.02 -4.72 -15.93
CA TYR A 7 0.25 -4.71 -14.49
C TYR A 7 -0.06 -3.35 -13.87
N PHE A 8 0.41 -2.26 -14.50
CA PHE A 8 0.13 -0.92 -14.00
C PHE A 8 -1.34 -0.57 -14.07
N GLN A 9 -2.00 -0.98 -15.15
CA GLN A 9 -3.45 -0.88 -15.30
C GLN A 9 -4.18 -1.62 -14.17
N TRP A 10 -3.80 -2.87 -13.91
CA TRP A 10 -4.43 -3.68 -12.88
C TRP A 10 -4.21 -3.10 -11.48
N ILE A 11 -3.00 -2.67 -11.14
CA ILE A 11 -2.70 -2.03 -9.83
C ILE A 11 -3.52 -0.75 -9.68
N SER A 12 -3.55 0.09 -10.72
CA SER A 12 -4.29 1.35 -10.71
C SER A 12 -5.79 1.12 -10.49
N SER A 13 -6.43 0.28 -11.31
CA SER A 13 -7.88 0.06 -11.25
C SER A 13 -8.34 -0.79 -10.07
N THR A 14 -7.55 -1.79 -9.67
CA THR A 14 -7.95 -2.79 -8.67
C THR A 14 -7.58 -2.35 -7.26
N ILE A 15 -6.47 -1.63 -7.09
CA ILE A 15 -5.93 -1.28 -5.78
C ILE A 15 -6.03 0.22 -5.54
N LEU A 16 -5.34 1.05 -6.34
CA LEU A 16 -5.23 2.48 -6.05
C LEU A 16 -6.57 3.21 -6.11
N GLN A 17 -7.33 3.05 -7.20
CA GLN A 17 -8.63 3.71 -7.33
C GLN A 17 -9.61 3.26 -6.25
N ARG A 18 -9.63 1.97 -5.90
CA ARG A 18 -10.46 1.43 -4.81
C ARG A 18 -10.09 2.03 -3.46
N ILE A 19 -8.81 2.18 -3.16
CA ILE A 19 -8.36 2.84 -1.93
C ILE A 19 -8.78 4.31 -1.91
N VAL A 20 -8.67 5.03 -3.03
CA VAL A 20 -9.09 6.44 -3.13
C VAL A 20 -10.60 6.60 -2.91
N GLU A 21 -11.40 5.73 -3.52
CA GLU A 21 -12.85 5.67 -3.32
C GLU A 21 -13.19 5.39 -1.85
N GLU A 22 -12.53 4.41 -1.24
CA GLU A 22 -12.75 4.03 0.15
C GLU A 22 -12.39 5.16 1.12
N ILE A 23 -11.28 5.86 0.88
CA ILE A 23 -10.90 7.08 1.62
C ILE A 23 -12.02 8.13 1.54
N ALA A 24 -12.62 8.33 0.36
CA ALA A 24 -13.70 9.31 0.19
C ALA A 24 -14.98 8.90 0.93
N VAL A 25 -15.33 7.60 0.88
CA VAL A 25 -16.48 7.04 1.62
C VAL A 25 -16.29 7.21 3.13
N ILE A 26 -15.12 6.81 3.66
CA ILE A 26 -14.77 6.93 5.08
C ILE A 26 -14.78 8.39 5.52
N ASN A 27 -14.15 9.30 4.78
CA ASN A 27 -14.12 10.73 5.14
C ASN A 27 -15.52 11.35 5.11
N THR A 28 -16.37 10.93 4.19
CA THR A 28 -17.79 11.33 4.17
C THR A 28 -18.52 10.81 5.40
N GLY A 29 -18.28 9.56 5.79
CA GLY A 29 -18.80 8.96 7.02
C GLY A 29 -18.37 9.73 8.26
N LEU A 30 -17.08 9.99 8.43
CA LEU A 30 -16.52 10.74 9.57
C LEU A 30 -17.14 12.13 9.68
N ARG A 31 -17.26 12.85 8.56
CA ARG A 31 -17.92 14.16 8.52
C ARG A 31 -19.38 14.09 8.97
N LYS A 32 -20.15 13.07 8.54
CA LYS A 32 -21.55 12.88 8.98
C LYS A 32 -21.69 12.62 10.48
N GLN A 33 -20.66 12.06 11.11
CA GLN A 33 -20.59 11.83 12.56
C GLN A 33 -20.02 13.04 13.33
N GLY A 34 -19.74 14.17 12.67
CA GLY A 34 -19.12 15.35 13.29
C GLY A 34 -17.61 15.21 13.52
N LEU A 35 -16.96 14.20 12.94
CA LEU A 35 -15.55 13.85 13.13
C LEU A 35 -14.67 14.27 11.94
N ALA A 36 -15.00 15.38 11.27
CA ALA A 36 -14.27 15.84 10.09
C ALA A 36 -12.76 16.09 10.35
N GLY A 37 -12.39 16.45 11.59
CA GLY A 37 -11.00 16.62 12.00
C GLY A 37 -10.18 15.32 12.09
N LEU A 38 -10.84 14.16 12.02
CA LEU A 38 -10.21 12.83 12.04
C LEU A 38 -10.13 12.20 10.64
N ALA A 39 -10.30 13.00 9.59
CA ALA A 39 -10.26 12.52 8.21
C ALA A 39 -8.94 11.79 7.90
N VAL A 40 -9.03 10.73 7.08
CA VAL A 40 -7.90 9.97 6.59
C VAL A 40 -6.93 10.89 5.85
N GLY A 41 -5.65 10.82 6.24
CA GLY A 41 -4.59 11.71 5.76
C GLY A 41 -4.47 13.02 6.55
N SER A 42 -5.41 13.35 7.45
CA SER A 42 -5.34 14.56 8.28
C SER A 42 -4.77 14.30 9.68
N VAL A 43 -4.82 13.05 10.14
CA VAL A 43 -4.31 12.61 11.44
C VAL A 43 -3.28 11.49 11.28
N GLY A 44 -2.51 11.23 12.33
CA GLY A 44 -1.55 10.11 12.37
C GLY A 44 -2.24 8.73 12.45
N LEU A 45 -1.49 7.67 12.14
CA LEU A 45 -1.99 6.28 12.13
C LEU A 45 -2.58 5.85 13.46
N GLU A 46 -1.94 6.22 14.58
CA GLU A 46 -2.42 5.86 15.91
C GLU A 46 -3.80 6.46 16.20
N THR A 47 -3.97 7.76 15.95
CA THR A 47 -5.25 8.44 16.09
C THR A 47 -6.32 7.83 15.20
N LEU A 48 -5.99 7.53 13.94
CA LEU A 48 -6.92 6.90 13.00
C LEU A 48 -7.31 5.49 13.46
N THR A 49 -6.36 4.72 14.00
CA THR A 49 -6.58 3.38 14.54
C THR A 49 -7.47 3.41 15.78
N ASN A 50 -7.21 4.31 16.72
CA ASN A 50 -8.07 4.51 17.90
C ASN A 50 -9.49 4.93 17.50
N THR A 51 -9.60 5.76 16.46
CA THR A 51 -10.91 6.15 15.89
C THR A 51 -11.65 4.96 15.31
N ALA A 52 -10.96 4.06 14.60
CA ALA A 52 -11.54 2.85 14.04
C ALA A 52 -12.05 1.85 15.10
N HIS A 53 -11.43 1.83 16.28
CA HIS A 53 -11.87 1.00 17.41
C HIS A 53 -13.02 1.59 18.22
N ASN A 54 -13.41 2.85 17.97
CA ASN A 54 -14.60 3.41 18.61
C ASN A 54 -15.86 2.67 18.13
N ILE A 55 -16.67 2.16 19.05
CA ILE A 55 -17.84 1.32 18.74
C ILE A 55 -18.82 1.99 17.77
N ILE A 56 -19.08 3.30 17.94
CA ILE A 56 -20.01 4.05 17.08
C ILE A 56 -19.41 4.19 15.68
N VAL A 57 -18.11 4.49 15.60
CA VAL A 57 -17.39 4.60 14.32
C VAL A 57 -17.34 3.24 13.62
N ALA A 58 -16.99 2.17 14.32
CA ALA A 58 -16.91 0.82 13.76
C ALA A 58 -18.27 0.35 13.21
N HIS A 59 -19.37 0.71 13.88
CA HIS A 59 -20.71 0.42 13.40
C HIS A 59 -21.08 1.24 12.15
N ASN A 60 -20.79 2.55 12.15
CA ASN A 60 -21.25 3.46 11.09
C ASN A 60 -20.30 3.55 9.89
N ILE A 61 -19.03 3.14 10.06
CA ILE A 61 -17.94 3.20 9.08
C ILE A 61 -17.14 1.90 9.16
N PRO A 62 -17.77 0.74 8.84
CA PRO A 62 -17.18 -0.57 9.06
C PRO A 62 -15.95 -0.85 8.20
N SER A 63 -15.73 -0.06 7.14
CA SER A 63 -14.59 -0.20 6.25
C SER A 63 -13.29 0.44 6.76
N LEU A 64 -13.37 1.35 7.75
CA LEU A 64 -12.20 2.07 8.26
C LEU A 64 -11.10 1.14 8.82
N PRO A 65 -11.39 0.10 9.62
CA PRO A 65 -10.38 -0.85 10.08
C PRO A 65 -9.63 -1.55 8.93
N PHE A 66 -10.31 -1.83 7.81
CA PHE A 66 -9.72 -2.53 6.66
C PHE A 66 -8.86 -1.62 5.79
N LEU A 67 -9.07 -0.31 5.83
CA LEU A 67 -8.22 0.66 5.14
C LEU A 67 -6.87 0.86 5.85
N ILE A 68 -6.84 0.80 7.19
CA ILE A 68 -5.66 1.12 8.00
C ILE A 68 -4.39 0.38 7.54
N PRO A 69 -4.41 -0.95 7.29
CA PRO A 69 -3.20 -1.67 6.83
C PRO A 69 -2.55 -1.07 5.58
N PHE A 70 -3.33 -0.53 4.64
CA PHE A 70 -2.81 0.09 3.42
C PHE A 70 -2.03 1.38 3.70
N LEU A 71 -2.31 2.04 4.82
CA LEU A 71 -1.68 3.30 5.21
C LEU A 71 -0.44 3.10 6.11
N GLN A 72 -0.21 1.87 6.59
CA GLN A 72 0.88 1.50 7.51
C GLN A 72 2.26 1.37 6.84
N LEU A 73 2.62 2.35 6.00
CA LEU A 73 3.95 2.43 5.39
C LEU A 73 4.82 3.52 6.02
N SER A 74 4.22 4.66 6.38
CA SER A 74 4.93 5.82 6.93
C SER A 74 4.07 6.55 7.95
N SER A 75 4.70 7.22 8.91
CA SER A 75 4.03 8.12 9.84
C SER A 75 3.50 9.39 9.14
N ASN A 76 4.05 9.76 7.98
CA ASN A 76 3.58 10.91 7.20
C ASN A 76 2.33 10.56 6.38
N GLN A 77 1.18 10.53 7.05
CA GLN A 77 -0.11 10.15 6.47
C GLN A 77 -0.61 11.08 5.37
N GLN A 78 -0.30 12.38 5.47
CA GLN A 78 -0.61 13.36 4.43
C GLN A 78 0.07 12.98 3.11
N TYR A 79 1.37 12.67 3.17
CA TYR A 79 2.12 12.25 2.00
C TYR A 79 1.61 10.94 1.40
N ILE A 80 1.38 9.91 2.23
CA ILE A 80 0.88 8.60 1.76
C ILE A 80 -0.46 8.76 1.03
N VAL A 81 -1.41 9.48 1.64
CA VAL A 81 -2.74 9.67 1.05
C VAL A 81 -2.69 10.54 -0.20
N GLN A 82 -1.87 11.59 -0.22
CA GLN A 82 -1.65 12.40 -1.42
C GLN A 82 -1.07 11.53 -2.55
N ARG A 83 -0.04 10.73 -2.25
CA ARG A 83 0.65 9.96 -3.28
C ARG A 83 -0.22 8.84 -3.86
N ILE A 84 -1.01 8.16 -3.02
CA ILE A 84 -2.01 7.19 -3.49
C ILE A 84 -2.99 7.87 -4.46
N LYS A 85 -3.49 9.06 -4.13
CA LYS A 85 -4.40 9.81 -5.00
C LYS A 85 -3.75 10.20 -6.32
N GLU A 86 -2.51 10.67 -6.30
CA GLU A 86 -1.76 11.03 -7.51
C GLU A 86 -1.51 9.83 -8.42
N LEU A 87 -1.06 8.71 -7.86
CA LEU A 87 -0.83 7.48 -8.62
C LEU A 87 -2.13 6.86 -9.15
N ALA A 88 -3.27 7.13 -8.51
CA ALA A 88 -4.59 6.71 -8.96
C ALA A 88 -5.13 7.57 -10.13
N ILE A 89 -4.50 8.69 -10.48
CA ILE A 89 -4.94 9.54 -11.60
C ILE A 89 -4.74 8.79 -12.91
N GLY A 90 -5.82 8.66 -13.69
CA GLY A 90 -5.81 7.89 -14.91
C GLY A 90 -5.70 6.39 -14.62
N SER A 91 -5.10 5.65 -15.54
CA SER A 91 -5.10 4.19 -15.48
C SER A 91 -3.72 3.56 -15.57
N SER A 92 -2.65 4.32 -15.83
CA SER A 92 -1.33 3.78 -16.11
C SER A 92 -0.25 4.16 -15.09
N MET A 93 -0.62 4.68 -13.91
CA MET A 93 0.33 5.25 -12.92
C MET A 93 1.39 6.14 -13.60
N SER A 94 0.97 7.08 -14.45
CA SER A 94 1.88 7.82 -15.35
C SER A 94 2.93 8.67 -14.61
N GLU A 95 2.65 9.04 -13.36
CA GLU A 95 3.56 9.81 -12.51
C GLU A 95 4.48 8.94 -11.64
N TYR A 96 4.44 7.62 -11.81
CA TYR A 96 5.25 6.67 -11.03
C TYR A 96 6.75 6.90 -11.24
N ARG A 97 7.51 6.94 -10.15
CA ARG A 97 8.96 7.13 -10.13
C ARG A 97 9.59 6.13 -9.17
N TRP A 98 10.03 4.98 -9.65
CA TRP A 98 10.41 3.84 -8.80
C TRP A 98 11.40 4.16 -7.65
N LYS A 99 12.40 5.02 -7.90
CA LYS A 99 13.48 5.35 -6.94
C LYS A 99 13.24 6.60 -6.10
N SER A 100 12.12 7.28 -6.30
CA SER A 100 11.75 8.51 -5.61
C SER A 100 10.25 8.50 -5.36
N GLY A 101 9.65 9.64 -5.05
CA GLY A 101 8.20 9.78 -4.99
C GLY A 101 7.75 11.09 -5.62
N GLY A 102 6.62 11.59 -5.14
CA GLY A 102 6.02 12.86 -5.58
C GLY A 102 6.45 14.07 -4.75
N LYS A 103 6.17 15.26 -5.27
CA LYS A 103 6.30 16.52 -4.54
C LYS A 103 5.36 16.54 -3.32
N PHE A 104 5.79 17.04 -2.18
CA PHE A 104 4.98 17.15 -0.97
C PHE A 104 5.14 18.51 -0.30
N ASN A 105 4.03 19.20 0.00
CA ASN A 105 4.04 20.54 0.59
C ASN A 105 5.00 21.52 -0.11
N ASP A 106 4.90 21.55 -1.44
CA ASP A 106 5.76 22.34 -2.34
C ASP A 106 7.26 22.02 -2.32
N LYS A 107 7.67 20.93 -1.67
CA LYS A 107 9.05 20.43 -1.68
C LYS A 107 9.17 19.23 -2.59
N GLU A 108 10.29 19.15 -3.31
CA GLU A 108 10.66 17.93 -4.03
C GLU A 108 10.83 16.77 -3.05
N TRP A 109 10.64 15.55 -3.55
CA TRP A 109 10.82 14.34 -2.76
C TRP A 109 12.24 14.26 -2.17
N ASP A 110 12.34 13.76 -0.94
CA ASP A 110 13.60 13.41 -0.29
C ASP A 110 13.53 12.02 0.36
N SER A 111 14.68 11.47 0.75
CA SER A 111 14.81 10.10 1.22
C SER A 111 14.14 9.78 2.56
N HIS A 112 13.56 10.76 3.28
CA HIS A 112 12.76 10.51 4.47
C HIS A 112 11.32 10.10 4.12
N LEU A 113 10.90 10.31 2.87
CA LEU A 113 9.61 9.88 2.36
C LEU A 113 9.76 8.56 1.59
N PRO A 114 8.79 7.64 1.71
CA PRO A 114 8.82 6.42 0.92
C PRO A 114 8.77 6.74 -0.58
N THR A 115 9.47 5.92 -1.34
CA THR A 115 9.40 5.92 -2.80
C THR A 115 8.09 5.33 -3.31
N ASP A 116 7.80 5.52 -4.59
CA ASP A 116 6.65 4.90 -5.22
C ASP A 116 6.78 3.37 -5.29
N ALA A 117 7.98 2.83 -5.46
CA ALA A 117 8.17 1.37 -5.48
C ALA A 117 7.86 0.76 -4.11
N GLU A 118 8.30 1.40 -3.02
CA GLU A 118 7.96 0.97 -1.66
C GLU A 118 6.45 1.09 -1.41
N LEU A 119 5.83 2.20 -1.85
CA LEU A 119 4.39 2.41 -1.72
C LEU A 119 3.59 1.36 -2.49
N VAL A 120 3.84 1.23 -3.78
CA VAL A 120 3.11 0.27 -4.63
C VAL A 120 3.30 -1.16 -4.14
N MET A 121 4.53 -1.55 -3.78
CA MET A 121 4.78 -2.89 -3.25
C MET A 121 4.02 -3.14 -1.94
N HIS A 122 4.03 -2.18 -1.01
CA HIS A 122 3.26 -2.27 0.24
C HIS A 122 1.76 -2.44 -0.03
N LEU A 123 1.19 -1.66 -0.97
CA LEU A 123 -0.23 -1.73 -1.31
C LEU A 123 -0.60 -3.06 -1.98
N VAL A 124 0.25 -3.56 -2.88
CA VAL A 124 0.07 -4.87 -3.52
C VAL A 124 0.12 -6.00 -2.50
N CYS A 125 1.13 -6.01 -1.62
CA CYS A 125 1.25 -7.00 -0.55
C CYS A 125 0.03 -6.94 0.38
N THR A 126 -0.37 -5.75 0.81
CA THR A 126 -1.53 -5.57 1.70
C THR A 126 -2.83 -6.03 1.03
N TYR A 127 -3.01 -5.75 -0.25
CA TYR A 127 -4.14 -6.27 -1.03
C TYR A 127 -4.11 -7.80 -1.05
N LEU A 128 -2.99 -8.43 -1.43
CA LEU A 128 -2.89 -9.88 -1.52
C LEU A 128 -3.05 -10.57 -0.16
N ASP A 129 -2.61 -9.93 0.92
CA ASP A 129 -2.86 -10.40 2.30
C ASP A 129 -4.35 -10.47 2.60
N SER A 130 -5.15 -9.50 2.12
CA SER A 130 -6.61 -9.50 2.31
C SER A 130 -7.35 -10.54 1.46
N GLN A 131 -6.72 -11.05 0.39
CA GLN A 131 -7.32 -12.04 -0.52
C GLN A 131 -7.05 -13.48 -0.11
N LEU A 132 -6.16 -13.72 0.85
CA LEU A 132 -5.82 -15.05 1.33
C LEU A 132 -6.47 -15.33 2.70
N PRO A 133 -6.83 -16.60 2.98
CA PRO A 133 -7.32 -16.97 4.31
C PRO A 133 -6.25 -16.74 5.37
N LEU A 134 -6.69 -16.34 6.57
CA LEU A 134 -5.80 -16.21 7.73
C LEU A 134 -5.09 -17.53 8.03
N LEU A 135 -3.87 -17.44 8.53
CA LEU A 135 -3.09 -18.63 8.88
C LEU A 135 -3.58 -19.17 10.23
N PRO A 136 -4.02 -20.45 10.32
CA PRO A 136 -4.59 -20.99 11.56
C PRO A 136 -3.69 -20.88 12.79
N THR A 137 -2.37 -20.95 12.58
CA THR A 137 -1.36 -20.89 13.65
C THR A 137 -0.79 -19.48 13.88
N GLN A 138 -1.18 -18.51 13.06
CA GLN A 138 -0.67 -17.13 13.10
C GLN A 138 -1.78 -16.15 12.67
N PRO A 139 -2.79 -15.90 13.52
CA PRO A 139 -3.93 -15.06 13.17
C PRO A 139 -3.55 -13.59 12.86
N ASP A 140 -2.44 -13.11 13.44
CA ASP A 140 -1.90 -11.76 13.18
C ASP A 140 -0.96 -11.71 11.97
N ALA A 141 -0.64 -12.86 11.35
CA ALA A 141 0.25 -12.89 10.21
C ALA A 141 -0.46 -12.38 8.95
N ARG A 142 0.32 -11.66 8.15
CA ARG A 142 -0.01 -11.25 6.79
C ARG A 142 0.25 -12.44 5.85
N PRO A 143 -0.79 -13.19 5.42
CA PRO A 143 -0.61 -14.52 4.82
C PRO A 143 0.18 -14.51 3.52
N PHE A 144 0.02 -13.49 2.68
CA PHE A 144 0.81 -13.33 1.46
C PHE A 144 2.21 -12.86 1.80
N THR A 145 2.33 -11.75 2.54
CA THR A 145 3.61 -11.13 2.88
C THR A 145 4.55 -12.12 3.58
N THR A 146 4.06 -12.85 4.58
CA THR A 146 4.86 -13.83 5.33
C THR A 146 5.37 -14.98 4.46
N LYS A 147 4.61 -15.40 3.43
CA LYS A 147 4.96 -16.58 2.62
C LYS A 147 5.75 -16.23 1.37
N TYR A 148 5.43 -15.10 0.75
CA TYR A 148 5.87 -14.78 -0.61
C TYR A 148 6.76 -13.55 -0.70
N LEU A 149 6.83 -12.66 0.32
CA LEU A 149 7.75 -11.53 0.31
C LEU A 149 9.04 -11.86 1.08
N VAL A 150 10.18 -11.70 0.43
CA VAL A 150 11.51 -12.01 0.98
C VAL A 150 12.33 -10.72 1.09
N LYS A 151 12.77 -10.36 2.30
CA LYS A 151 13.62 -9.18 2.49
C LYS A 151 15.08 -9.46 2.11
N VAL A 152 15.88 -8.40 1.93
CA VAL A 152 17.27 -8.44 1.39
C VAL A 152 18.18 -9.50 2.06
N LYS A 153 17.96 -9.83 3.34
CA LYS A 153 18.78 -10.78 4.13
C LYS A 153 18.06 -12.09 4.49
N GLU A 154 16.86 -12.30 3.95
CA GLU A 154 16.04 -13.47 4.25
C GLU A 154 16.12 -14.50 3.12
N GLN A 155 15.78 -15.75 3.44
CA GLN A 155 15.66 -16.83 2.47
C GLN A 155 14.19 -17.04 2.09
N PRO A 156 13.89 -17.39 0.83
CA PRO A 156 12.53 -17.67 0.43
C PRO A 156 11.98 -18.91 1.15
N ILE A 157 10.79 -18.77 1.75
CA ILE A 157 10.05 -19.91 2.29
C ILE A 157 9.46 -20.74 1.13
N GLN A 158 8.96 -20.05 0.09
CA GLN A 158 8.38 -20.64 -1.11
C GLN A 158 9.42 -20.71 -2.23
N LYS A 159 9.60 -21.90 -2.82
CA LYS A 159 10.58 -22.12 -3.91
C LYS A 159 10.01 -21.87 -5.31
N GLU A 160 8.70 -22.00 -5.44
CA GLU A 160 7.99 -21.87 -6.73
C GLU A 160 7.70 -20.42 -7.10
N LEU A 161 7.35 -19.59 -6.11
CA LEU A 161 7.01 -18.20 -6.33
C LEU A 161 7.40 -17.37 -5.11
N ALA A 162 8.14 -16.27 -5.30
CA ALA A 162 8.37 -15.26 -4.26
C ALA A 162 8.73 -13.90 -4.88
N ILE A 163 8.36 -12.81 -4.21
CA ILE A 163 8.86 -11.46 -4.48
C ILE A 163 10.03 -11.23 -3.51
N ARG A 164 11.22 -10.97 -4.05
CA ARG A 164 12.40 -10.64 -3.26
C ARG A 164 12.71 -9.16 -3.35
N GLN A 165 12.83 -8.48 -2.22
CA GLN A 165 13.50 -7.19 -2.14
C GLN A 165 15.01 -7.43 -2.28
N HIS A 166 15.57 -7.07 -3.42
CA HIS A 166 16.99 -7.20 -3.73
C HIS A 166 17.82 -6.05 -3.11
N SER A 167 17.26 -4.83 -3.10
CA SER A 167 17.86 -3.64 -2.49
C SER A 167 16.79 -2.84 -1.74
N VAL A 168 17.19 -2.17 -0.65
CA VAL A 168 16.31 -1.25 0.08
C VAL A 168 16.40 0.17 -0.48
N HIS A 169 17.61 0.65 -0.82
CA HIS A 169 17.83 2.01 -1.30
C HIS A 169 18.86 2.06 -2.46
N PRO A 170 18.43 2.38 -3.70
CA PRO A 170 17.03 2.49 -4.12
C PRO A 170 16.34 1.11 -4.02
N PRO A 171 15.01 1.09 -3.80
CA PRO A 171 14.27 -0.15 -3.65
C PRO A 171 14.25 -0.92 -4.98
N HIS A 172 14.68 -2.18 -4.92
CA HIS A 172 14.69 -3.06 -6.08
C HIS A 172 14.04 -4.39 -5.73
N TYR A 173 13.16 -4.87 -6.59
CA TYR A 173 12.42 -6.11 -6.38
C TYR A 173 12.59 -7.07 -7.56
N ASN A 174 12.68 -8.35 -7.25
CA ASN A 174 12.75 -9.42 -8.24
C ASN A 174 11.67 -10.45 -7.95
N LEU A 175 11.21 -11.12 -8.99
CA LEU A 175 10.34 -12.29 -8.88
C LEU A 175 11.19 -13.54 -8.97
N ILE A 176 11.01 -14.46 -8.03
CA ILE A 176 11.57 -15.80 -8.07
C ILE A 176 10.45 -16.71 -8.58
N ILE A 177 10.65 -17.35 -9.73
CA ILE A 177 9.72 -18.35 -10.29
C ILE A 177 10.48 -19.66 -10.48
N ASN A 178 10.06 -20.74 -9.82
CA ASN A 178 10.72 -22.05 -9.90
C ASN A 178 12.24 -22.00 -9.66
N GLY A 179 12.69 -21.09 -8.78
CA GLY A 179 14.11 -20.84 -8.50
C GLY A 179 14.82 -19.88 -9.46
N GLU A 180 14.21 -19.51 -10.59
CA GLU A 180 14.76 -18.51 -11.52
C GLU A 180 14.42 -17.09 -11.08
N ILE A 181 15.37 -16.16 -11.20
CA ILE A 181 15.21 -14.76 -10.82
C ILE A 181 14.85 -13.94 -12.07
N GLN A 182 13.76 -13.18 -11.98
CA GLN A 182 13.31 -12.24 -13.00
C GLN A 182 13.22 -10.83 -12.38
N ASP A 183 13.85 -9.85 -13.00
CA ASP A 183 13.80 -8.47 -12.52
C ASP A 183 12.42 -7.84 -12.74
N ILE A 184 11.92 -7.12 -11.73
CA ILE A 184 10.76 -6.25 -11.91
C ILE A 184 11.25 -4.94 -12.54
N PRO A 185 10.73 -4.53 -13.72
CA PRO A 185 11.24 -3.37 -14.42
C PRO A 185 11.21 -2.08 -13.60
N GLN A 186 12.30 -1.33 -13.69
CA GLN A 186 12.46 0.00 -13.11
C GLN A 186 12.04 1.05 -14.15
N VAL A 187 10.79 1.48 -14.11
CA VAL A 187 10.23 2.56 -14.95
C VAL A 187 10.16 3.87 -14.18
#